data_AF-A0A3A4QLU2-F1
#
_entry.id   AF-A0A3A4QLU2-F1
#
_cell.length_a   1.000
_cell.length_b   1.000
_cell.length_c   1.000
_cell.angle_alpha   90.00
_cell.angle_beta   90.00
_cell.angle_gamma   90.00
#
_symmetry.space_group_name_H-M   'P 1'
#
loop_
_entity.id
_entity.type
_entity.pdbx_description
1 polymer ?
#
loop_
_entity_poly.entity_id
_entity_poly.type
_entity_poly.pdbx_seq_one_letter_code
_entity_poly.pdbx_strand_id
1 'polypeptide(L)'
;MATPTELMTARIFLKALFPVMKVVIEDDPKMKAKFKTVTGKVQFIARDLDGDVGACLHFEQGRLEIVQGVCPGPDITFGFPSVAKMNAMLAGKPVIPRIRGLLNLGMLIKMFSLLLYLKVLMPTARPKDPFKRRMKIKMTIYMITTALSQYNKGGDPEMVKWTAKQPERIYQMSVDGQPDMAGYLRVKAGKTKAGRGFYTRRHPFVHMRFNGVDGAMPVMLNEVSMVEAIRNQYLVVEGSPEYGRDIGDFMMRIQALTT
;
A
#
# COMPACT_ATOMS: atom_id res chain seq x y z
N MET A 1 -2.48 -24.38 7.84
CA MET A 1 -3.32 -23.22 8.22
C MET A 1 -2.42 -22.02 8.35
N ALA A 2 -2.80 -20.90 7.76
CA ALA A 2 -2.10 -19.63 7.93
C ALA A 2 -2.34 -19.08 9.33
N THR A 3 -1.33 -18.47 9.92
CA THR A 3 -1.45 -17.79 11.21
C THR A 3 -2.25 -16.49 11.07
N PRO A 4 -2.84 -15.96 12.16
CA PRO A 4 -3.50 -14.64 12.14
C PRO A 4 -2.59 -13.54 11.60
N THR A 5 -1.29 -13.59 11.92
CA THR A 5 -0.27 -12.67 11.43
C THR A 5 -0.10 -12.78 9.91
N GLU A 6 0.00 -14.00 9.37
CA GLU A 6 0.11 -14.22 7.92
C GLU A 6 -1.14 -13.75 7.16
N LEU A 7 -2.32 -13.96 7.73
CA LEU A 7 -3.58 -13.46 7.17
C LEU A 7 -3.66 -11.93 7.20
N MET A 8 -3.19 -11.29 8.28
CA MET A 8 -3.07 -9.84 8.38
C MET A 8 -2.10 -9.28 7.34
N THR A 9 -0.91 -9.87 7.19
CA THR A 9 0.07 -9.49 6.17
C THR A 9 -0.51 -9.63 4.76
N ALA A 10 -1.17 -10.74 4.47
CA ALA A 10 -1.82 -10.97 3.17
C ALA A 10 -2.90 -9.90 2.92
N ARG A 11 -3.70 -9.56 3.93
CA ARG A 11 -4.69 -8.48 3.84
C ARG A 11 -4.04 -7.15 3.48
N ILE A 12 -2.93 -6.79 4.13
CA ILE A 12 -2.21 -5.55 3.84
C ILE A 12 -1.70 -5.56 2.40
N PHE A 13 -1.08 -6.63 1.92
CA PHE A 13 -0.63 -6.69 0.53
C PHE A 13 -1.79 -6.62 -0.47
N LEU A 14 -2.81 -7.46 -0.32
CA LEU A 14 -3.90 -7.57 -1.29
C LEU A 14 -4.84 -6.34 -1.29
N LYS A 15 -4.96 -5.62 -0.16
CA LYS A 15 -5.88 -4.48 -0.02
C LYS A 15 -5.19 -3.13 0.12
N ALA A 16 -3.88 -3.06 0.33
CA ALA A 16 -3.13 -1.80 0.35
C ALA A 16 -2.05 -1.73 -0.74
N LEU A 17 -1.23 -2.77 -0.93
CA LEU A 17 -0.19 -2.77 -1.97
C LEU A 17 -0.79 -2.88 -3.39
N PHE A 18 -1.70 -3.83 -3.63
CA PHE A 18 -2.28 -4.03 -4.97
C PHE A 18 -3.03 -2.80 -5.49
N PRO A 19 -3.86 -2.08 -4.69
CA PRO A 19 -4.49 -0.84 -5.15
C PRO A 19 -3.51 0.28 -5.55
N VAL A 20 -2.26 0.24 -5.09
CA VAL A 20 -1.23 1.21 -5.46
C VAL A 20 -0.73 0.97 -6.90
N MET A 21 -0.89 -0.25 -7.44
CA MET A 21 -0.64 -0.51 -8.87
C MET A 21 -1.47 0.39 -9.79
N LYS A 22 -2.67 0.81 -9.37
CA LYS A 22 -3.49 1.77 -10.14
C LYS A 22 -2.76 3.10 -10.34
N VAL A 23 -2.09 3.58 -9.29
CA VAL A 23 -1.30 4.82 -9.30
C VAL A 23 -0.16 4.71 -10.31
N VAL A 24 0.51 3.54 -10.35
CA VAL A 24 1.56 3.28 -11.34
C VAL A 24 1.02 3.36 -12.77
N ILE A 25 -0.11 2.73 -13.05
CA ILE A 25 -0.72 2.72 -14.38
C ILE A 25 -1.25 4.10 -14.77
N GLU A 26 -1.78 4.87 -13.83
CA GLU A 26 -2.39 6.18 -14.08
C GLU A 26 -1.35 7.30 -14.26
N ASP A 27 -0.30 7.29 -13.45
CA ASP A 27 0.63 8.42 -13.30
C ASP A 27 1.97 8.23 -14.03
N ASP A 28 2.44 7.00 -14.26
CA ASP A 28 3.65 6.75 -15.04
C ASP A 28 3.31 6.67 -16.54
N PRO A 29 3.77 7.61 -17.39
CA PRO A 29 3.39 7.64 -18.81
C PRO A 29 3.75 6.37 -19.57
N LYS A 30 4.85 5.71 -19.22
CA LYS A 30 5.29 4.47 -19.87
C LYS A 30 4.39 3.31 -19.46
N MET A 31 4.02 3.23 -18.19
CA MET A 31 3.09 2.21 -17.70
C MET A 31 1.68 2.45 -18.24
N LYS A 32 1.21 3.70 -18.25
CA LYS A 32 -0.07 4.09 -18.85
C LYS A 32 -0.17 3.65 -20.32
N ALA A 33 0.84 3.97 -21.12
CA ALA A 33 0.88 3.57 -22.52
C ALA A 33 0.90 2.04 -22.68
N LYS A 34 1.70 1.34 -21.86
CA LYS A 34 1.82 -0.12 -21.89
C LYS A 34 0.50 -0.83 -21.53
N PHE A 35 -0.30 -0.26 -20.64
CA PHE A 35 -1.55 -0.87 -20.17
C PHE A 35 -2.80 -0.39 -20.91
N LYS A 36 -2.72 0.69 -21.73
CA LYS A 36 -3.87 1.36 -22.37
C LYS A 36 -4.90 0.42 -23.04
N THR A 37 -4.45 -0.66 -23.67
CA THR A 37 -5.34 -1.59 -24.40
C THR A 37 -5.47 -2.95 -23.71
N VAL A 38 -4.95 -3.09 -22.49
CA VAL A 38 -4.98 -4.35 -21.76
C VAL A 38 -6.38 -4.61 -21.22
N THR A 39 -6.92 -5.77 -21.59
CA THR A 39 -8.12 -6.35 -21.00
C THR A 39 -7.80 -7.78 -20.60
N GLY A 40 -8.23 -8.19 -19.40
CA GLY A 40 -7.99 -9.54 -18.89
C GLY A 40 -7.96 -9.62 -17.37
N LYS A 41 -7.90 -10.84 -16.85
CA LYS A 41 -7.94 -11.16 -15.42
C LYS A 41 -6.65 -11.85 -14.99
N VAL A 42 -6.00 -11.29 -13.99
CA VAL A 42 -4.77 -11.86 -13.41
C VAL A 42 -5.01 -12.17 -11.94
N GLN A 43 -4.95 -13.44 -11.58
CA GLN A 43 -5.21 -13.89 -10.22
C GLN A 43 -3.91 -14.14 -9.44
N PHE A 44 -3.88 -13.69 -8.19
CA PHE A 44 -2.95 -14.14 -7.17
C PHE A 44 -3.72 -14.99 -6.16
N ILE A 45 -3.27 -16.21 -5.93
CA ILE A 45 -3.96 -17.15 -5.04
C ILE A 45 -2.96 -17.96 -4.22
N ALA A 46 -3.21 -18.05 -2.93
CA ALA A 46 -2.44 -18.85 -1.98
C ALA A 46 -3.33 -19.89 -1.31
N ARG A 47 -2.83 -21.11 -1.19
CA ARG A 47 -3.55 -22.19 -0.50
C ARG A 47 -3.61 -21.94 1.00
N ASP A 48 -4.78 -22.19 1.58
CA ASP A 48 -4.97 -22.28 3.01
C ASP A 48 -6.07 -23.30 3.35
N LEU A 49 -6.04 -23.86 4.56
CA LEU A 49 -6.99 -24.89 4.98
C LEU A 49 -8.42 -24.35 5.12
N ASP A 50 -8.57 -23.10 5.55
CA ASP A 50 -9.89 -22.46 5.78
C ASP A 50 -10.46 -21.80 4.51
N GLY A 51 -9.77 -21.96 3.37
CA GLY A 51 -10.13 -21.40 2.08
C GLY A 51 -9.00 -20.55 1.50
N ASP A 52 -8.83 -20.64 0.18
CA ASP A 52 -7.76 -19.96 -0.51
C ASP A 52 -7.84 -18.43 -0.34
N VAL A 53 -6.68 -17.81 -0.08
CA VAL A 53 -6.54 -16.36 0.07
C VAL A 53 -5.99 -15.77 -1.22
N GLY A 54 -6.65 -14.74 -1.76
CA GLY A 54 -6.22 -14.17 -3.02
C GLY A 54 -6.92 -12.88 -3.41
N ALA A 55 -6.50 -12.35 -4.56
CA ALA A 55 -7.16 -11.25 -5.25
C ALA A 55 -7.00 -11.41 -6.76
N CYS A 56 -7.97 -10.89 -7.50
CA CYS A 56 -7.98 -10.85 -8.94
C CYS A 56 -7.83 -9.40 -9.42
N LEU A 57 -6.88 -9.19 -10.33
CA LEU A 57 -6.63 -7.93 -11.00
C LEU A 57 -7.42 -7.95 -12.30
N HIS A 58 -8.46 -7.14 -12.36
CA HIS A 58 -9.31 -6.99 -13.53
C HIS A 58 -8.83 -5.78 -14.32
N PHE A 59 -8.38 -6.03 -15.55
CA PHE A 59 -8.01 -5.00 -16.50
C PHE A 59 -9.13 -4.84 -17.52
N GLU A 60 -9.57 -3.60 -17.73
CA GLU A 60 -10.49 -3.21 -18.79
C GLU A 60 -9.95 -1.97 -19.48
N GLN A 61 -9.38 -2.13 -20.68
CA GLN A 61 -8.79 -1.03 -21.45
C GLN A 61 -7.83 -0.16 -20.60
N GLY A 62 -6.96 -0.82 -19.84
CA GLY A 62 -5.99 -0.17 -18.96
C GLY A 62 -6.52 0.35 -17.62
N ARG A 63 -7.83 0.34 -17.39
CA ARG A 63 -8.40 0.54 -16.06
C ARG A 63 -8.16 -0.72 -15.23
N LEU A 64 -7.58 -0.55 -14.05
CA LEU A 64 -7.32 -1.63 -13.11
C LEU A 64 -8.34 -1.61 -11.96
N GLU A 65 -9.00 -2.73 -11.74
CA GLU A 65 -9.79 -3.03 -10.54
C GLU A 65 -9.20 -4.20 -9.75
N ILE A 66 -9.26 -4.11 -8.43
CA ILE A 66 -8.75 -5.14 -7.53
C ILE A 66 -9.96 -5.81 -6.88
N VAL A 67 -10.33 -6.98 -7.37
CA VAL A 67 -11.41 -7.80 -6.81
C VAL A 67 -10.81 -8.75 -5.78
N GLN A 68 -11.40 -8.79 -4.59
CA GLN A 68 -10.88 -9.59 -3.48
C GLN A 68 -11.44 -11.00 -3.55
N GLY A 69 -10.61 -12.00 -3.19
CA GLY A 69 -10.94 -13.41 -3.34
C GLY A 69 -10.47 -14.01 -4.67
N VAL A 70 -10.98 -15.20 -4.97
CA VAL A 70 -10.65 -16.00 -6.16
C VAL A 70 -11.68 -15.70 -7.25
N CYS A 71 -11.22 -15.40 -8.47
CA CYS A 71 -12.10 -15.12 -9.61
C CYS A 71 -12.22 -16.35 -10.51
N PRO A 72 -13.40 -16.59 -11.11
CA PRO A 72 -13.57 -17.63 -12.12
C PRO A 72 -12.90 -17.22 -13.44
N GLY A 73 -12.27 -18.19 -14.10
CA GLY A 73 -11.66 -18.04 -15.42
C GLY A 73 -10.57 -16.95 -15.51
N PRO A 74 -9.52 -16.97 -14.67
CA PRO A 74 -8.40 -16.03 -14.83
C PRO A 74 -7.56 -16.38 -16.07
N ASP A 75 -7.17 -15.37 -16.84
CA ASP A 75 -6.29 -15.52 -18.00
C ASP A 75 -4.85 -15.88 -17.59
N ILE A 76 -4.42 -15.39 -16.43
CA ILE A 76 -3.14 -15.72 -15.78
C ILE A 76 -3.40 -15.97 -14.30
N THR A 77 -2.79 -17.02 -13.75
CA THR A 77 -2.78 -17.27 -12.30
C THR A 77 -1.37 -17.39 -11.76
N PHE A 78 -1.05 -16.59 -10.74
CA PHE A 78 0.10 -16.74 -9.87
C PHE A 78 -0.34 -17.52 -8.62
N GLY A 79 -0.04 -18.81 -8.58
CA GLY A 79 -0.39 -19.71 -7.50
C GLY A 79 0.75 -19.91 -6.49
N PHE A 80 0.41 -19.88 -5.20
CA PHE A 80 1.33 -20.11 -4.09
C PHE A 80 0.88 -21.31 -3.25
N PRO A 81 1.82 -22.14 -2.77
CA PRO A 81 1.48 -23.30 -1.96
C PRO A 81 1.04 -22.94 -0.53
N SER A 82 1.27 -21.71 -0.08
CA SER A 82 0.80 -21.20 1.21
C SER A 82 0.72 -19.67 1.22
N VAL A 83 -0.08 -19.12 2.14
CA VAL A 83 -0.17 -17.67 2.40
C VAL A 83 1.21 -17.09 2.75
N ALA A 84 2.00 -17.80 3.55
CA ALA A 84 3.37 -17.43 3.90
C ALA A 84 4.26 -17.20 2.68
N LYS A 85 4.19 -18.07 1.67
CA LYS A 85 4.98 -17.96 0.44
C LYS A 85 4.54 -16.79 -0.43
N MET A 86 3.24 -16.52 -0.51
CA MET A 86 2.72 -15.34 -1.20
C MET A 86 3.20 -14.05 -0.51
N ASN A 87 3.06 -13.97 0.80
CA ASN A 87 3.53 -12.83 1.59
C ASN A 87 5.04 -12.61 1.42
N ALA A 88 5.84 -13.67 1.47
CA ALA A 88 7.28 -13.60 1.26
C ALA A 88 7.63 -13.04 -0.13
N MET A 89 6.94 -13.48 -1.20
CA MET A 89 7.14 -12.93 -2.55
C MET A 89 6.82 -11.43 -2.59
N LEU A 90 5.69 -11.02 -2.02
CA LEU A 90 5.24 -9.63 -2.01
C LEU A 90 6.09 -8.72 -1.12
N ALA A 91 6.74 -9.28 -0.10
CA ALA A 91 7.81 -8.66 0.68
C ALA A 91 9.17 -8.62 -0.07
N GLY A 92 9.22 -9.08 -1.33
CA GLY A 92 10.42 -9.03 -2.16
C GLY A 92 11.41 -10.20 -1.97
N LYS A 93 11.05 -11.23 -1.20
CA LYS A 93 11.88 -12.45 -1.04
C LYS A 93 11.82 -13.28 -2.34
N PRO A 94 12.87 -14.04 -2.68
CA PRO A 94 12.96 -14.78 -3.95
C PRO A 94 12.07 -16.04 -3.95
N VAL A 95 10.76 -15.84 -4.00
CA VAL A 95 9.76 -16.91 -4.09
C VAL A 95 9.21 -16.96 -5.50
N ILE A 96 9.26 -18.15 -6.11
CA ILE A 96 8.77 -18.38 -7.47
C ILE A 96 7.32 -18.92 -7.39
N PRO A 97 6.33 -18.20 -7.90
CA PRO A 97 4.95 -18.70 -7.98
C PRO A 97 4.80 -19.75 -9.08
N ARG A 98 3.81 -20.63 -8.93
CA ARG A 98 3.34 -21.48 -10.03
C ARG A 98 2.47 -20.65 -10.97
N ILE A 99 2.93 -20.43 -12.19
CA ILE A 99 2.21 -19.61 -13.19
C ILE A 99 1.39 -20.50 -14.11
N ARG A 100 0.09 -20.19 -14.25
CA ARG A 100 -0.79 -20.75 -15.29
C ARG A 100 -1.19 -19.64 -16.27
N GLY A 101 -1.53 -20.01 -17.51
CA GLY A 101 -1.91 -19.05 -18.55
C GLY A 101 -0.72 -18.48 -19.34
N LEU A 102 0.36 -19.25 -19.50
CA LEU A 102 1.58 -18.82 -20.21
C LEU A 102 1.35 -18.48 -21.69
N LEU A 103 0.25 -18.93 -22.29
CA LEU A 103 -0.16 -18.54 -23.64
C LEU A 103 -0.41 -17.02 -23.76
N ASN A 104 -0.76 -16.36 -22.64
CA ASN A 104 -0.96 -14.91 -22.56
C ASN A 104 0.37 -14.15 -22.28
N LEU A 105 1.43 -14.47 -23.02
CA LEU A 105 2.79 -13.90 -22.82
C LEU A 105 2.80 -12.36 -22.76
N GLY A 106 2.04 -11.72 -23.63
CA GLY A 106 1.94 -10.26 -23.70
C GLY A 106 1.33 -9.63 -22.44
N MET A 107 0.41 -10.31 -21.76
CA MET A 107 -0.12 -9.85 -20.46
C MET A 107 0.84 -10.22 -19.33
N LEU A 108 1.46 -11.39 -19.39
CA LEU A 108 2.44 -11.85 -18.40
C LEU A 108 3.63 -10.89 -18.27
N ILE A 109 4.22 -10.46 -19.39
CA ILE A 109 5.32 -9.48 -19.42
C ILE A 109 4.90 -8.15 -18.79
N LYS A 110 3.69 -7.67 -19.12
CA LYS A 110 3.15 -6.43 -18.53
C LYS A 110 2.98 -6.57 -17.02
N MET A 111 2.44 -7.70 -16.56
CA MET A 111 2.30 -8.01 -15.13
C MET A 111 3.64 -8.05 -14.42
N PHE A 112 4.66 -8.71 -14.99
CA PHE A 112 6.00 -8.68 -14.42
C PHE A 112 6.57 -7.26 -14.34
N SER A 113 6.34 -6.43 -15.36
CA SER A 113 6.81 -5.03 -15.32
C SER A 113 6.13 -4.21 -14.22
N LEU A 114 4.86 -4.48 -13.91
CA LEU A 114 4.12 -3.84 -12.83
C LEU A 114 4.62 -4.33 -11.45
N LEU A 115 4.81 -5.64 -11.28
CA LEU A 115 5.40 -6.21 -10.06
C LEU A 115 6.82 -5.68 -9.82
N LEU A 116 7.63 -5.57 -10.87
CA LEU A 116 8.98 -5.01 -10.78
C LEU A 116 8.95 -3.53 -10.39
N TYR A 117 7.98 -2.77 -10.89
CA TYR A 117 7.79 -1.37 -10.51
C TYR A 117 7.52 -1.24 -9.00
N LEU A 118 6.70 -2.13 -8.43
CA LEU A 118 6.40 -2.10 -6.99
C LEU A 118 7.65 -2.27 -6.11
N LYS A 119 8.77 -2.79 -6.62
CA LYS A 119 10.03 -2.81 -5.87
C LYS A 119 10.50 -1.42 -5.44
N VAL A 120 10.03 -0.34 -6.09
CA VAL A 120 10.31 1.03 -5.66
C VAL A 120 9.81 1.32 -4.23
N LEU A 121 8.77 0.62 -3.79
CA LEU A 121 8.21 0.72 -2.44
C LEU A 121 9.02 -0.02 -1.38
N MET A 122 9.99 -0.85 -1.78
CA MET A 122 10.85 -1.54 -0.82
C MET A 122 11.59 -0.53 0.07
N PRO A 123 11.78 -0.80 1.37
CA PRO A 123 12.52 0.09 2.27
C PRO A 123 13.95 0.33 1.81
N THR A 124 14.56 -0.58 1.04
CA THR A 124 15.93 -0.45 0.52
C THR A 124 16.02 0.28 -0.82
N ALA A 125 14.90 0.53 -1.51
CA ALA A 125 14.93 1.17 -2.82
C ALA A 125 15.25 2.67 -2.69
N ARG A 126 16.35 3.10 -3.31
CA ARG A 126 16.83 4.50 -3.36
C ARG A 126 16.86 4.99 -4.81
N PRO A 127 15.71 5.29 -5.43
CA PRO A 127 15.69 5.82 -6.79
C PRO A 127 16.43 7.16 -6.83
N LYS A 128 17.35 7.33 -7.79
CA LYS A 128 18.03 8.60 -8.07
C LYS A 128 17.21 9.52 -8.99
N ASP A 129 16.44 8.90 -9.88
CA ASP A 129 15.56 9.59 -10.82
C ASP A 129 14.45 10.38 -10.08
N PRO A 130 14.32 11.70 -10.29
CA PRO A 130 13.35 12.54 -9.59
C PRO A 130 11.90 12.04 -9.72
N PHE A 131 11.51 11.56 -10.90
CA PHE A 131 10.18 11.03 -11.14
C PHE A 131 9.92 9.76 -10.31
N LYS A 132 10.87 8.81 -10.26
CA LYS A 132 10.74 7.62 -9.42
C LYS A 132 10.77 7.93 -7.92
N ARG A 133 11.52 8.94 -7.48
CA ARG A 133 11.49 9.42 -6.08
C ARG A 133 10.09 9.93 -5.73
N ARG A 134 9.54 10.76 -6.61
CA ARG A 134 8.17 11.27 -6.52
C ARG A 134 7.14 10.14 -6.43
N MET A 135 7.23 9.16 -7.34
CA MET A 135 6.33 8.00 -7.37
C MET A 135 6.44 7.17 -6.10
N LYS A 136 7.66 6.93 -5.60
CA LYS A 136 7.88 6.24 -4.32
C LYS A 136 7.10 6.92 -3.20
N ILE A 137 7.29 8.22 -2.99
CA ILE A 137 6.63 8.96 -1.90
C ILE A 137 5.09 8.93 -2.06
N LYS A 138 4.58 9.23 -3.25
CA LYS A 138 3.13 9.21 -3.53
C LYS A 138 2.51 7.85 -3.23
N MET A 139 3.13 6.79 -3.75
CA MET A 139 2.68 5.42 -3.57
C MET A 139 2.77 4.99 -2.09
N THR A 140 3.84 5.38 -1.37
CA THR A 140 4.01 5.10 0.06
C THR A 140 2.92 5.75 0.89
N ILE A 141 2.57 7.03 0.67
CA ILE A 141 1.48 7.71 1.40
C ILE A 141 0.15 6.97 1.20
N TYR A 142 -0.16 6.59 -0.05
CA TYR A 142 -1.38 5.84 -0.35
C TYR A 142 -1.38 4.43 0.24
N MET A 143 -0.22 3.76 0.23
CA MET A 143 -0.06 2.45 0.83
C MET A 143 -0.25 2.53 2.35
N ILE A 144 0.44 3.44 3.03
CA ILE A 144 0.41 3.57 4.49
C ILE A 144 -1.02 3.87 4.98
N THR A 145 -1.67 4.88 4.41
CA THR A 145 -3.03 5.26 4.82
C THR A 145 -4.02 4.11 4.63
N THR A 146 -3.90 3.37 3.51
CA THR A 146 -4.73 2.18 3.25
C THR A 146 -4.37 1.03 4.17
N ALA A 147 -3.09 0.77 4.41
CA ALA A 147 -2.60 -0.29 5.28
C ALA A 147 -3.07 -0.08 6.73
N LEU A 148 -3.00 1.15 7.26
CA LEU A 148 -3.59 1.50 8.56
C LEU A 148 -5.09 1.18 8.60
N SER A 149 -5.85 1.53 7.56
CA SER A 149 -7.27 1.17 7.54
C SER A 149 -7.48 -0.35 7.53
N GLN A 150 -6.64 -1.10 6.82
CA GLN A 150 -6.75 -2.55 6.74
C GLN A 150 -6.25 -3.26 8.00
N TYR A 151 -5.27 -2.71 8.68
CA TYR A 151 -4.75 -3.22 9.95
C TYR A 151 -5.84 -3.18 11.03
N ASN A 152 -6.57 -2.06 11.14
CA ASN A 152 -7.75 -1.97 11.99
C ASN A 152 -8.85 -2.95 11.57
N LYS A 153 -9.16 -3.03 10.27
CA LYS A 153 -10.22 -3.93 9.74
C LYS A 153 -9.84 -5.40 9.80
N GLY A 154 -8.57 -5.71 9.95
CA GLY A 154 -8.05 -7.05 10.19
C GLY A 154 -8.12 -7.44 11.67
N GLY A 155 -8.46 -6.50 12.56
CA GLY A 155 -8.71 -6.78 13.97
C GLY A 155 -7.47 -6.72 14.86
N ASP A 156 -6.43 -5.96 14.50
CA ASP A 156 -5.30 -5.75 15.42
C ASP A 156 -5.80 -5.23 16.78
N PRO A 157 -5.52 -5.92 17.91
CA PRO A 157 -6.14 -5.61 19.19
C PRO A 157 -5.85 -4.18 19.68
N GLU A 158 -4.62 -3.70 19.49
CA GLU A 158 -4.22 -2.37 19.94
C GLU A 158 -4.80 -1.27 19.04
N MET A 159 -4.82 -1.48 17.73
CA MET A 159 -5.45 -0.54 16.80
C MET A 159 -6.97 -0.48 16.99
N VAL A 160 -7.63 -1.62 17.22
CA VAL A 160 -9.07 -1.68 17.50
C VAL A 160 -9.37 -0.95 18.81
N LYS A 161 -8.61 -1.21 19.88
CA LYS A 161 -8.76 -0.51 21.18
C LYS A 161 -8.55 0.99 21.02
N TRP A 162 -7.55 1.40 20.24
CA TRP A 162 -7.23 2.80 19.98
C TRP A 162 -8.31 3.50 19.15
N THR A 163 -8.84 2.86 18.10
CA THR A 163 -9.89 3.45 17.25
C THR A 163 -11.27 3.47 17.91
N ALA A 164 -11.59 2.50 18.76
CA ALA A 164 -12.89 2.37 19.42
C ALA A 164 -13.23 3.59 20.30
N LYS A 165 -12.21 4.18 20.94
CA LYS A 165 -12.35 5.32 21.85
C LYS A 165 -12.44 6.67 21.15
N GLN A 166 -12.35 6.71 19.82
CA GLN A 166 -12.18 7.96 19.10
C GLN A 166 -13.49 8.48 18.51
N PRO A 167 -13.75 9.81 18.66
CA PRO A 167 -14.74 10.48 17.85
C PRO A 167 -14.25 10.53 16.39
N GLU A 168 -15.00 11.21 15.54
CA GLU A 168 -14.55 11.42 14.17
C GLU A 168 -13.26 12.26 14.14
N ARG A 169 -12.17 11.65 13.67
CA ARG A 169 -10.84 12.26 13.53
C ARG A 169 -10.21 11.93 12.19
N ILE A 170 -9.41 12.86 11.69
CA ILE A 170 -8.74 12.76 10.40
C ILE A 170 -7.24 12.83 10.64
N TYR A 171 -6.54 11.79 10.23
CA TYR A 171 -5.08 11.69 10.25
C TYR A 171 -4.58 11.83 8.82
N GLN A 172 -3.98 12.97 8.50
CA GLN A 172 -3.58 13.30 7.14
C GLN A 172 -2.06 13.31 6.99
N MET A 173 -1.60 12.85 5.85
CA MET A 173 -0.22 12.95 5.41
C MET A 173 -0.19 13.71 4.09
N SER A 174 0.70 14.68 3.93
CA SER A 174 0.90 15.35 2.64
C SER A 174 2.34 15.77 2.40
N VAL A 175 2.70 16.01 1.15
CA VAL A 175 4.00 16.56 0.76
C VAL A 175 3.81 17.99 0.31
N ASP A 176 4.53 18.91 0.94
CA ASP A 176 4.48 20.33 0.61
C ASP A 176 4.97 20.56 -0.83
N GLY A 177 4.29 21.46 -1.55
CA GLY A 177 4.54 21.72 -2.97
C GLY A 177 4.07 20.60 -3.93
N GLN A 178 3.37 19.57 -3.44
CA GLN A 178 2.90 18.43 -4.24
C GLN A 178 1.41 18.12 -3.99
N PRO A 179 0.48 18.78 -4.69
CA PRO A 179 -0.95 18.73 -4.37
C PRO A 179 -1.61 17.34 -4.56
N ASP A 180 -1.03 16.47 -5.38
CA ASP A 180 -1.47 15.10 -5.63
C ASP A 180 -0.79 14.07 -4.71
N MET A 181 0.03 14.51 -3.75
CA MET A 181 0.68 13.68 -2.74
C MET A 181 0.11 13.98 -1.36
N ALA A 182 -1.17 13.65 -1.18
CA ALA A 182 -1.83 13.69 0.10
C ALA A 182 -2.70 12.45 0.27
N GLY A 183 -2.84 11.97 1.50
CA GLY A 183 -3.75 10.88 1.84
C GLY A 183 -4.16 10.99 3.29
N TYR A 184 -5.27 10.38 3.64
CA TYR A 184 -5.77 10.43 5.01
C TYR A 184 -6.36 9.11 5.47
N LEU A 185 -6.33 8.92 6.80
CA LEU A 185 -7.09 7.93 7.52
C LEU A 185 -8.17 8.64 8.33
N ARG A 186 -9.43 8.38 8.01
CA ARG A 186 -10.58 8.78 8.83
C ARG A 186 -10.86 7.69 9.86
N VAL A 187 -10.92 8.06 11.12
CA VAL A 187 -11.33 7.21 12.25
C VAL A 187 -12.66 7.74 12.78
N LYS A 188 -13.63 6.87 13.05
CA LYS A 188 -14.89 7.22 13.71
C LYS A 188 -15.50 6.00 14.38
N ALA A 189 -15.62 6.01 15.71
CA ALA A 189 -16.28 4.97 16.50
C ALA A 189 -15.78 3.55 16.13
N GLY A 190 -14.47 3.31 16.24
CA GLY A 190 -13.83 2.04 15.91
C GLY A 190 -13.67 1.75 14.42
N LYS A 191 -14.32 2.50 13.53
CA LYS A 191 -14.24 2.28 12.08
C LYS A 191 -13.17 3.16 11.45
N THR A 192 -12.47 2.61 10.46
CA THR A 192 -11.47 3.31 9.66
C THR A 192 -11.84 3.37 8.18
N LYS A 193 -11.51 4.49 7.54
CA LYS A 193 -11.58 4.64 6.09
C LYS A 193 -10.40 5.46 5.58
N ALA A 194 -9.58 4.85 4.74
CA ALA A 194 -8.53 5.56 4.01
C ALA A 194 -9.11 6.35 2.84
N GLY A 195 -8.45 7.43 2.46
CA GLY A 195 -8.73 8.19 1.24
C GLY A 195 -7.47 8.80 0.65
N ARG A 196 -7.54 9.08 -0.66
CA ARG A 196 -6.48 9.74 -1.43
C ARG A 196 -6.81 11.23 -1.57
N GLY A 197 -5.78 12.06 -1.73
CA GLY A 197 -5.88 13.51 -1.72
C GLY A 197 -6.08 14.10 -0.33
N PHE A 198 -6.24 15.42 -0.29
CA PHE A 198 -6.57 16.15 0.93
C PHE A 198 -8.00 15.86 1.38
N TYR A 199 -8.21 15.74 2.69
CA TYR A 199 -9.56 15.71 3.26
C TYR A 199 -10.12 17.13 3.31
N THR A 200 -11.21 17.37 2.58
CA THR A 200 -11.75 18.74 2.41
C THR A 200 -12.93 19.07 3.33
N ARG A 201 -13.52 18.08 3.99
CA ARG A 201 -14.76 18.32 4.78
C ARG A 201 -14.51 18.89 6.16
N ARG A 202 -13.28 18.80 6.69
CA ARG A 202 -12.87 19.38 7.98
C ARG A 202 -11.35 19.44 8.09
N HIS A 203 -10.84 20.27 9.00
CA HIS A 203 -9.42 20.27 9.33
C HIS A 203 -8.94 18.93 9.90
N PRO A 204 -7.76 18.43 9.48
CA PRO A 204 -7.15 17.26 10.08
C PRO A 204 -6.96 17.42 11.58
N PHE A 205 -7.19 16.34 12.32
CA PHE A 205 -6.88 16.29 13.75
C PHE A 205 -5.38 16.13 13.99
N VAL A 206 -4.70 15.39 13.09
CA VAL A 206 -3.25 15.36 12.96
C VAL A 206 -2.92 15.51 11.49
N HIS A 207 -1.97 16.39 11.16
CA HIS A 207 -1.44 16.55 9.81
C HIS A 207 0.08 16.40 9.82
N MET A 208 0.57 15.32 9.23
CA MET A 208 1.98 15.07 8.96
C MET A 208 2.34 15.67 7.59
N ARG A 209 3.06 16.79 7.59
CA ARG A 209 3.46 17.53 6.39
C ARG A 209 4.94 17.32 6.13
N PHE A 210 5.26 16.60 5.05
CA PHE A 210 6.64 16.40 4.63
C PHE A 210 7.12 17.60 3.80
N ASN A 211 8.31 18.07 4.11
CA ASN A 211 8.93 19.20 3.43
C ASN A 211 9.49 18.77 2.05
N GLY A 212 8.61 18.75 1.05
CA GLY A 212 8.93 18.31 -0.30
C GLY A 212 9.30 16.82 -0.39
N VAL A 213 9.64 16.38 -1.61
CA VAL A 213 10.01 14.98 -1.88
C VAL A 213 11.32 14.63 -1.17
N ASP A 214 12.28 15.55 -1.13
CA ASP A 214 13.58 15.33 -0.50
C ASP A 214 13.47 15.16 1.02
N GLY A 215 12.66 15.96 1.71
CA GLY A 215 12.39 15.78 3.13
C GLY A 215 11.56 14.53 3.44
N ALA A 216 10.64 14.14 2.54
CA ALA A 216 9.84 12.92 2.72
C ALA A 216 10.68 11.63 2.66
N MET A 217 11.70 11.59 1.81
CA MET A 217 12.52 10.40 1.58
C MET A 217 13.15 9.80 2.84
N PRO A 218 13.97 10.52 3.63
CA PRO A 218 14.62 9.95 4.81
C PRO A 218 13.62 9.46 5.86
N VAL A 219 12.47 10.14 6.00
CA VAL A 219 11.42 9.74 6.94
C VAL A 219 10.71 8.47 6.49
N MET A 220 10.24 8.42 5.22
CA MET A 220 9.53 7.26 4.67
C MET A 220 10.41 6.03 4.51
N LEU A 221 11.73 6.24 4.46
CA LEU A 221 12.73 5.18 4.39
C LEU A 221 13.21 4.72 5.77
N ASN A 222 12.69 5.32 6.84
CA ASN A 222 13.07 5.07 8.21
C ASN A 222 14.59 5.26 8.45
N GLU A 223 15.19 6.24 7.77
CA GLU A 223 16.60 6.63 7.95
C GLU A 223 16.77 7.59 9.13
N VAL A 224 15.71 8.33 9.44
CA VAL A 224 15.64 9.24 10.59
C VAL A 224 14.39 8.92 11.40
N SER A 225 14.49 9.05 12.72
CA SER A 225 13.33 8.98 13.60
C SER A 225 12.38 10.16 13.35
N MET A 226 11.13 10.04 13.79
CA MET A 226 10.15 11.13 13.68
C MET A 226 10.61 12.40 14.41
N VAL A 227 11.31 12.26 15.54
CA VAL A 227 11.86 13.39 16.31
C VAL A 227 12.98 14.08 15.53
N GLU A 228 13.91 13.32 14.95
CA GLU A 228 14.96 13.86 14.08
C GLU A 228 14.38 14.52 12.83
N ALA A 229 13.33 13.93 12.24
CA ALA A 229 12.64 14.49 11.08
C ALA A 229 12.03 15.87 11.38
N ILE A 230 11.45 16.05 12.56
CA ILE A 230 10.92 17.35 13.02
C ILE A 230 12.07 18.32 13.26
N ARG A 231 13.12 17.90 13.98
CA ARG A 231 14.30 18.73 14.26
C ARG A 231 14.99 19.22 12.97
N ASN A 232 15.10 18.35 11.96
CA ASN A 232 15.72 18.66 10.67
C ASN A 232 14.74 19.31 9.67
N GLN A 233 13.52 19.65 10.11
CA GLN A 233 12.47 20.27 9.28
C GLN A 233 12.09 19.46 8.03
N TYR A 234 12.26 18.14 8.07
CA TYR A 234 11.80 17.21 7.04
C TYR A 234 10.31 16.91 7.18
N LEU A 235 9.79 17.00 8.41
CA LEU A 235 8.41 16.72 8.76
C LEU A 235 7.91 17.77 9.75
N VAL A 236 6.75 18.36 9.46
CA VAL A 236 5.97 19.16 10.40
C VAL A 236 4.77 18.34 10.84
N VAL A 237 4.48 18.31 12.13
CA VAL A 237 3.32 17.62 12.70
C VAL A 237 2.42 18.66 13.34
N GLU A 238 1.28 18.91 12.71
CA GLU A 238 0.25 19.80 13.22
C GLU A 238 -0.84 18.99 13.95
N GLY A 239 -1.45 19.57 14.98
CA GLY A 239 -2.50 18.92 15.77
C GLY A 239 -1.95 18.27 17.04
N SER A 240 -2.44 17.09 17.41
CA SER A 240 -2.00 16.39 18.63
C SER A 240 -0.75 15.51 18.40
N PRO A 241 0.39 15.83 19.04
CA PRO A 241 1.60 15.04 18.94
C PRO A 241 1.45 13.60 19.47
N GLU A 242 0.66 13.41 20.52
CA GLU A 242 0.44 12.09 21.15
C GLU A 242 -0.22 11.12 20.19
N TYR A 243 -1.27 11.58 19.50
CA TYR A 243 -1.93 10.76 18.48
C TYR A 243 -1.10 10.65 17.19
N GLY A 244 -0.23 11.62 16.91
CA GLY A 244 0.78 11.50 15.86
C GLY A 244 1.78 10.36 16.13
N ARG A 245 2.24 10.24 17.39
CA ARG A 245 3.10 9.15 17.86
C ARG A 245 2.40 7.80 17.74
N ASP A 246 1.15 7.67 18.20
CA ASP A 246 0.39 6.42 18.08
C ASP A 246 0.28 5.93 16.63
N ILE A 247 0.03 6.86 15.69
CA ILE A 247 -0.01 6.56 14.26
C ILE A 247 1.36 6.06 13.76
N GLY A 248 2.45 6.72 14.18
CA GLY A 248 3.82 6.27 13.88
C GLY A 248 4.09 4.85 14.39
N ASP A 249 3.68 4.54 15.62
CA ASP A 249 3.83 3.20 16.21
C ASP A 249 3.10 2.13 15.37
N PHE A 250 1.87 2.41 14.90
CA PHE A 250 1.15 1.50 14.01
C PHE A 250 1.81 1.36 12.64
N MET A 251 2.37 2.43 12.07
CA MET A 251 3.11 2.37 10.80
C MET A 251 4.32 1.42 10.93
N MET A 252 5.07 1.51 12.03
CA MET A 252 6.23 0.65 12.28
C MET A 252 5.84 -0.83 12.39
N ARG A 253 4.73 -1.14 13.06
CA ARG A 253 4.21 -2.52 13.17
C ARG A 253 3.79 -3.07 11.80
N ILE A 254 3.09 -2.27 11.01
CA ILE A 254 2.72 -2.63 9.63
C ILE A 254 3.97 -2.86 8.78
N GLN A 255 5.01 -2.05 8.94
CA GLN A 255 6.28 -2.24 8.25
C GLN A 255 6.91 -3.58 8.63
N ALA A 256 6.98 -3.92 9.91
CA ALA A 256 7.50 -5.20 10.38
C ALA A 256 6.75 -6.42 9.82
N LEU A 257 5.46 -6.26 9.50
CA LEU A 257 4.66 -7.31 8.85
C LEU A 257 4.96 -7.48 7.35
N THR A 258 5.50 -6.44 6.70
CA THR A 258 5.62 -6.34 5.23
C THR A 258 7.05 -6.39 4.71
N THR A 259 8.03 -6.66 5.57
CA THR A 259 9.46 -6.79 5.26
C THR A 259 9.99 -8.15 5.73
#